data_AF-G8XDW6-F1
#
_entry.id   AF-G8XDW6-F1
#
_cell.length_a   1.000
_cell.length_b   1.000
_cell.length_c   1.000
_cell.angle_alpha   90.00
_cell.angle_beta   90.00
_cell.angle_gamma   90.00
#
_symmetry.space_group_name_H-M   'P 1'
#
loop_
_entity.id
_entity.type
_entity.pdbx_description
1 polymer ?
#
loop_
_entity_poly.entity_id
_entity_poly.type
_entity_poly.pdbx_seq_one_letter_code
_entity_poly.pdbx_strand_id
1 'polypeptide(L)'
;MAAEIAIAVPVDEMTHAMLAQAQLLSRIAQNADFTVIHQTDQEHTDYRTGGYTHQCYRDAWGEPPARYWLDHDEVTRRREHLAALYASIGMDRSGREHSITFAAA
;
A
#
# COMPACT_ATOMS: atom_id res chain seq x y z
N MET A 1 23.60 21.64 -13.84
CA MET A 1 22.80 22.07 -12.68
C MET A 1 21.54 21.26 -12.68
N ALA A 2 21.32 20.42 -11.66
CA ALA A 2 20.01 19.80 -11.47
C ALA A 2 19.12 20.87 -10.82
N ALA A 3 17.99 21.18 -11.46
CA ALA A 3 17.01 22.11 -10.92
C ALA A 3 16.25 21.41 -9.79
N GLU A 4 16.18 22.06 -8.63
CA GLU A 4 15.32 21.63 -7.53
C GLU A 4 13.86 21.89 -7.94
N ILE A 5 13.04 20.84 -7.90
CA ILE A 5 11.60 20.99 -8.14
C ILE A 5 10.99 21.46 -6.84
N ALA A 6 10.54 22.71 -6.79
CA ALA A 6 9.84 23.23 -5.63
C ALA A 6 8.54 22.44 -5.41
N ILE A 7 8.43 21.79 -4.25
CA ILE A 7 7.22 21.08 -3.79
C ILE A 7 6.76 21.67 -2.45
N ALA A 8 5.49 21.45 -2.10
CA ALA A 8 4.94 21.97 -0.84
C ALA A 8 5.65 21.32 0.36
N VAL A 9 5.95 22.10 1.41
CA VAL A 9 6.75 21.65 2.58
C VAL A 9 6.31 20.29 3.17
N PRO A 10 5.00 20.00 3.38
CA PRO A 10 4.59 18.68 3.88
C PRO A 10 4.87 17.53 2.90
N VAL A 11 4.90 17.83 1.60
CA VAL A 11 5.25 16.89 0.53
C VAL A 11 6.77 16.76 0.41
N ASP A 12 7.52 17.83 0.72
CA ASP A 12 8.98 17.86 0.70
C ASP A 12 9.59 16.90 1.71
N GLU A 13 9.14 16.96 2.97
CA GLU A 13 9.65 16.08 4.03
C GLU A 13 9.34 14.61 3.72
N MET A 14 8.12 14.31 3.25
CA MET A 14 7.73 12.95 2.88
C MET A 14 8.46 12.45 1.63
N THR A 15 8.68 13.32 0.64
CA THR A 15 9.44 13.00 -0.58
C THR A 15 10.89 12.69 -0.24
N HIS A 16 11.53 13.52 0.60
CA HIS A 16 12.88 13.27 1.10
C HIS A 16 12.97 11.96 1.87
N ALA A 17 12.02 11.68 2.75
CA ALA A 17 11.98 10.43 3.52
C ALA A 17 11.81 9.20 2.60
N MET A 18 10.88 9.23 1.65
CA MET A 18 10.65 8.11 0.72
C MET A 18 11.86 7.85 -0.19
N LEU A 19 12.49 8.91 -0.70
CA LEU A 19 13.69 8.80 -1.54
C LEU A 19 14.89 8.28 -0.73
N ALA A 20 15.11 8.81 0.48
CA ALA A 20 16.18 8.35 1.37
C ALA A 20 16.02 6.88 1.75
N GLN A 21 14.79 6.45 2.05
CA GLN A 21 14.47 5.06 2.38
C GLN A 21 14.81 4.13 1.21
N ALA A 22 14.33 4.41 -0.01
CA ALA A 22 14.61 3.58 -1.19
C ALA A 22 16.12 3.44 -1.47
N GLN A 23 16.87 4.54 -1.33
CA GLN A 23 18.32 4.54 -1.52
C GLN A 23 19.06 3.72 -0.44
N LEU A 24 18.67 3.88 0.83
CA LEU A 24 19.28 3.14 1.94
C LEU A 24 19.08 1.63 1.78
N LEU A 25 17.86 1.22 1.47
CA LEU A 25 17.51 -0.19 1.32
C LEU A 25 18.16 -0.82 0.11
N SER A 26 18.26 -0.08 -1.00
CA SER A 26 18.97 -0.55 -2.19
C SER A 26 20.42 -0.90 -1.85
N ARG A 27 21.09 -0.08 -1.03
CA ARG A 27 22.47 -0.37 -0.55
C ARG A 27 22.52 -1.58 0.37
N ILE A 28 21.57 -1.73 1.29
CA ILE A 28 21.51 -2.89 2.20
C ILE A 28 21.30 -4.19 1.41
N ALA A 29 20.34 -4.17 0.48
CA ALA A 29 20.01 -5.28 -0.41
C ALA A 29 21.22 -5.74 -1.23
N GLN A 30 21.97 -4.80 -1.82
CA GLN A 30 23.21 -5.08 -2.54
C GLN A 30 24.28 -5.72 -1.65
N ASN A 31 24.45 -5.23 -0.42
CA ASN A 31 25.48 -5.74 0.49
C ASN A 31 25.17 -7.13 1.04
N ALA A 32 23.89 -7.50 1.12
CA ALA A 32 23.42 -8.73 1.73
C ALA A 32 22.85 -9.74 0.71
N ASP A 33 23.04 -9.49 -0.58
CA ASP A 33 22.64 -10.36 -1.70
C ASP A 33 21.17 -10.82 -1.64
N PHE A 34 20.26 -9.86 -1.38
CA PHE A 34 18.83 -10.11 -1.44
C PHE A 34 18.09 -8.98 -2.17
N THR A 35 16.85 -9.23 -2.58
CA THR A 35 16.00 -8.23 -3.26
C THR A 35 14.86 -7.79 -2.36
N VAL A 36 14.72 -6.48 -2.14
CA VAL A 36 13.53 -5.88 -1.51
C VAL A 36 12.46 -5.69 -2.57
N ILE A 37 11.43 -6.55 -2.57
CA ILE A 37 10.36 -6.54 -3.58
C ILE A 37 9.18 -5.62 -3.23
N HIS A 38 9.04 -5.22 -1.97
CA HIS A 38 7.98 -4.34 -1.49
C HIS A 38 8.41 -3.74 -0.15
N GLN A 39 8.15 -2.44 0.06
CA GLN A 39 8.35 -1.83 1.37
C GLN A 39 7.38 -0.68 1.63
N THR A 40 6.16 -1.03 2.05
CA THR A 40 5.23 -0.14 2.75
C THR A 40 4.42 -0.98 3.73
N ASP A 41 4.88 -1.09 4.99
CA ASP A 41 4.22 -1.91 6.02
C ASP A 41 3.23 -1.11 6.89
N GLN A 42 2.99 0.17 6.54
CA GLN A 42 1.99 1.03 7.18
C GLN A 42 1.00 1.59 6.17
N GLU A 43 0.46 0.72 5.32
CA GLU A 43 -0.67 1.08 4.47
C GLU A 43 -1.93 1.13 5.34
N HIS A 44 -2.24 2.31 5.87
CA HIS A 44 -3.52 2.55 6.52
C HIS A 44 -4.58 2.76 5.45
N THR A 45 -5.24 1.67 5.04
CA THR A 45 -6.25 1.67 3.97
C THR A 45 -7.63 2.10 4.47
N ASP A 46 -7.71 3.24 5.16
CA ASP A 46 -8.94 3.72 5.83
C ASP A 46 -9.47 5.01 5.19
N TYR A 47 -9.40 5.08 3.87
CA TYR A 47 -10.04 6.16 3.15
C TYR A 47 -11.53 6.21 3.48
N ARG A 48 -12.01 7.39 3.90
CA ARG A 48 -13.42 7.66 4.14
C ARG A 48 -13.86 8.86 3.33
N THR A 49 -15.01 8.72 2.69
CA THR A 49 -15.67 9.83 2.00
C THR A 49 -16.01 10.90 3.04
N GLY A 50 -15.55 12.11 2.79
CA GLY A 50 -15.69 13.25 3.70
C GLY A 50 -14.63 13.30 4.82
N GLY A 51 -13.74 12.32 4.90
CA GLY A 51 -12.60 12.33 5.82
C GLY A 51 -11.48 13.29 5.38
N TYR A 52 -10.46 13.41 6.22
CA TYR A 52 -9.30 14.29 5.97
C TYR A 52 -8.65 14.03 4.61
N THR A 53 -8.32 12.76 4.30
CA THR A 53 -7.73 12.39 3.01
C THR A 53 -8.63 12.75 1.84
N HIS A 54 -9.94 12.51 1.92
CA HIS A 54 -10.89 12.92 0.88
C HIS A 54 -10.84 14.43 0.63
N GLN A 55 -10.81 15.23 1.70
CA GLN A 55 -10.72 16.68 1.61
C GLN A 55 -9.41 17.13 0.96
N CYS A 56 -8.27 16.55 1.34
CA CYS A 56 -6.97 16.85 0.71
C CYS A 56 -6.99 16.57 -0.79
N TYR A 57 -7.55 15.44 -1.22
CA TYR A 57 -7.65 15.13 -2.65
C TYR A 57 -8.57 16.10 -3.39
N ARG A 58 -9.72 16.45 -2.78
CA ARG A 58 -10.65 17.43 -3.33
C ARG A 58 -10.01 18.79 -3.54
N ASP A 59 -9.24 19.26 -2.56
CA ASP A 59 -8.60 20.58 -2.61
C ASP A 59 -7.46 20.63 -3.62
N ALA A 60 -6.71 19.54 -3.80
CA ALA A 60 -5.57 19.49 -4.71
C ALA A 60 -5.94 19.13 -6.15
N TRP A 61 -6.88 18.21 -6.35
CA TRP A 61 -7.16 17.58 -7.65
C TRP A 61 -8.66 17.45 -7.99
N GLY A 62 -9.56 17.90 -7.10
CA GLY A 62 -10.99 17.75 -7.28
C GLY A 62 -11.54 16.40 -6.80
N GLU A 63 -12.79 16.11 -7.15
CA GLU A 63 -13.50 14.93 -6.62
C GLU A 63 -12.84 13.61 -7.05
N PRO A 64 -12.41 12.75 -6.12
CA PRO A 64 -11.79 11.48 -6.47
C PRO A 64 -12.79 10.55 -7.19
N PRO A 65 -12.36 9.83 -8.25
CA PRO A 65 -13.27 8.93 -8.95
C PRO A 65 -13.76 7.77 -8.05
N ALA A 66 -15.07 7.72 -7.78
CA ALA A 66 -15.69 6.73 -6.89
C ALA A 66 -15.46 5.26 -7.30
N ARG A 67 -15.10 5.01 -8.57
CA ARG A 67 -14.71 3.67 -9.05
C ARG A 67 -13.46 3.14 -8.34
N TYR A 68 -12.52 4.02 -8.01
CA TYR A 68 -11.21 3.66 -7.47
C TYR A 68 -11.04 4.07 -6.01
N TRP A 69 -11.79 5.08 -5.57
CA TRP A 69 -11.77 5.62 -4.21
C TRP A 69 -12.97 5.09 -3.41
N LEU A 70 -12.91 3.81 -3.07
CA LEU A 70 -13.98 3.14 -2.31
C LEU A 70 -13.88 3.50 -0.83
N ASP A 71 -15.03 3.71 -0.19
CA ASP A 71 -15.10 3.95 1.26
C ASP A 71 -14.62 2.72 2.05
N HIS A 72 -14.05 2.95 3.23
CA HIS A 72 -13.54 1.92 4.13
C HIS A 72 -14.51 0.76 4.34
N ASP A 73 -15.79 1.04 4.59
CA ASP A 73 -16.77 -0.02 4.88
C ASP A 73 -17.00 -0.92 3.65
N GLU A 74 -16.98 -0.35 2.44
CA GLU A 74 -17.10 -1.10 1.19
C GLU A 74 -15.84 -1.90 0.87
N VAL A 75 -14.67 -1.33 1.15
CA VAL A 75 -13.39 -2.06 1.03
C VAL A 75 -13.39 -3.25 1.97
N THR A 76 -13.79 -3.07 3.23
CA THR A 76 -13.89 -4.14 4.24
C THR A 76 -14.83 -5.24 3.78
N ARG A 77 -16.06 -4.90 3.34
CA ARG A 77 -17.03 -5.87 2.82
C ARG A 77 -16.45 -6.70 1.66
N ARG A 78 -15.78 -6.06 0.69
CA ARG A 78 -15.17 -6.76 -0.45
C ARG A 78 -14.00 -7.64 -0.02
N ARG A 79 -13.17 -7.18 0.92
CA ARG A 79 -12.06 -7.95 1.47
C ARG A 79 -12.55 -9.19 2.22
N GLU A 80 -13.61 -9.08 3.01
CA GLU A 80 -14.22 -10.22 3.69
C GLU A 80 -14.76 -11.26 2.69
N HIS A 81 -15.42 -10.80 1.63
CA HIS A 81 -15.89 -11.70 0.57
C HIS A 81 -14.73 -12.44 -0.12
N LEU A 82 -13.65 -11.73 -0.47
CA LEU A 82 -12.46 -12.34 -1.04
C LEU A 82 -11.78 -13.29 -0.06
N ALA A 83 -11.70 -12.93 1.21
CA ALA A 83 -11.14 -13.78 2.25
C ALA A 83 -11.92 -15.10 2.38
N ALA A 84 -13.25 -15.06 2.31
CA ALA A 84 -14.08 -16.26 2.31
C ALA A 84 -13.81 -17.16 1.09
N LEU A 85 -13.64 -16.58 -0.10
CA LEU A 85 -13.28 -17.33 -1.31
C LEU A 85 -11.89 -17.98 -1.19
N TYR A 86 -10.89 -17.26 -0.68
CA TYR A 86 -9.56 -17.84 -0.44
C TYR A 86 -9.60 -18.94 0.63
N ALA A 87 -10.33 -18.72 1.72
CA ALA A 87 -10.50 -19.72 2.76
C ALA A 87 -11.13 -21.01 2.20
N SER A 88 -12.08 -20.89 1.26
CA SER A 88 -12.73 -22.04 0.62
C SER A 88 -11.77 -22.97 -0.15
N ILE A 89 -10.61 -22.46 -0.59
CA ILE A 89 -9.57 -23.23 -1.27
C ILE A 89 -8.37 -23.56 -0.36
N GLY A 90 -8.53 -23.36 0.95
CA GLY A 90 -7.51 -23.65 1.95
C GLY A 90 -6.40 -22.60 2.08
N MET A 91 -6.64 -21.35 1.63
CA MET A 91 -5.72 -20.22 1.78
C MET A 91 -6.26 -19.22 2.81
N ASP A 92 -5.45 -18.85 3.81
CA ASP A 92 -5.85 -17.96 4.92
C ASP A 92 -4.84 -16.80 5.10
N ARG A 93 -5.18 -15.82 5.94
CA ARG A 93 -4.43 -14.57 6.21
C ARG A 93 -3.88 -13.93 4.94
N SER A 94 -4.74 -13.83 3.93
CA SER A 94 -4.38 -13.28 2.62
C SER A 94 -3.25 -14.07 1.92
N GLY A 95 -3.24 -15.40 2.05
CA GLY A 95 -2.27 -16.30 1.44
C GLY A 95 -0.98 -16.49 2.24
N ARG A 96 -0.88 -15.91 3.45
CA ARG A 96 0.27 -16.14 4.35
C ARG A 96 0.19 -17.48 5.08
N GLU A 97 -0.98 -18.11 5.10
CA GLU A 97 -1.21 -19.41 5.72
C GLU A 97 -2.02 -20.30 4.77
N HIS A 98 -1.84 -21.62 4.86
CA HIS A 98 -2.64 -22.57 4.10
C HIS A 98 -2.91 -23.85 4.88
N SER A 99 -4.04 -24.50 4.58
CA SER A 99 -4.40 -25.85 5.05
C SER A 99 -4.20 -26.93 3.98
N ILE A 100 -3.66 -26.54 2.82
CA ILE A 100 -3.36 -27.44 1.71
C ILE A 100 -2.29 -28.46 2.13
N THR A 101 -2.61 -29.74 1.96
CA THR A 101 -1.67 -30.85 2.16
C THR A 101 -1.10 -31.29 0.81
N PHE A 102 0.23 -31.36 0.71
CA PHE A 102 0.91 -31.85 -0.48
C PHE A 102 1.25 -33.33 -0.31
N ALA A 103 1.02 -34.13 -1.35
CA ALA A 103 1.48 -35.53 -1.35
C ALA A 103 3.02 -35.58 -1.33
N ALA A 104 3.57 -36.64 -0.74
CA ALA A 104 5.01 -36.88 -0.80
C ALA A 104 5.46 -37.05 -2.27
N ALA A 105 6.65 -36.52 -2.57
CA ALA A 105 7.29 -36.65 -3.87
C ALA A 105 7.74 -38.09 -4.15
#